data_AF-A0A133XZA9-F1
#
_entry.id   AF-A0A133XZA9-F1
#
_cell.length_a   1.000
_cell.length_b   1.000
_cell.length_c   1.000
_cell.angle_alpha   90.00
_cell.angle_beta   90.00
_cell.angle_gamma   90.00
#
_symmetry.space_group_name_H-M   'P 1'
#
loop_
_entity.id
_entity.type
_entity.pdbx_description
1 polymer ?
#
loop_
_entity_poly.entity_id
_entity_poly.type
_entity_poly.pdbx_seq_one_letter_code
_entity_poly.pdbx_strand_id
1 'polypeptide(L)' 'QLRAGISIPLSVHVGRHTFATLITLERGVPIETVCRMLGHSNIQTTERYAHVTPKKLFDEFEQFLSFTEELTLTL' A
#
# COMPACT_ATOMS: atom_id res chain seq x y z
N GLN A 1 2.91 2.25 -31.05
CA GLN A 1 3.44 2.65 -29.73
C GLN A 1 2.30 3.12 -28.85
N LEU A 2 2.38 2.88 -27.53
CA LEU A 2 1.45 3.47 -26.57
C LEU A 2 1.56 5.00 -26.62
N ARG A 3 0.43 5.71 -26.63
CA ARG A 3 0.37 7.19 -26.73
C ARG A 3 1.17 7.91 -25.65
N ALA A 4 1.38 7.26 -24.51
CA ALA A 4 2.13 7.79 -23.37
C ALA A 4 3.66 7.56 -23.44
N GLY A 5 4.20 7.00 -24.53
CA GLY A 5 5.65 6.76 -24.66
C GLY A 5 6.20 5.65 -23.77
N ILE A 6 5.33 4.81 -23.20
CA ILE A 6 5.70 3.71 -22.30
C ILE A 6 6.17 2.51 -23.11
N SER A 7 7.35 1.99 -22.78
CA SER A 7 7.99 0.85 -23.47
C SER A 7 7.75 -0.51 -22.80
N ILE A 8 7.28 -0.53 -21.55
CA ILE A 8 6.89 -1.76 -20.85
C ILE A 8 5.57 -2.33 -21.40
N PRO A 9 5.43 -3.67 -21.49
CA PRO A 9 4.19 -4.30 -21.88
C PRO A 9 3.11 -4.06 -20.82
N LEU A 10 2.21 -3.12 -21.09
CA LEU A 10 1.07 -2.86 -20.22
C LEU A 10 0.03 -3.97 -20.36
N SER A 11 -0.32 -4.57 -19.23
CA SER A 11 -1.45 -5.49 -19.11
C SER A 11 -2.35 -5.07 -17.96
N VAL A 12 -3.56 -5.62 -17.92
CA VAL A 12 -4.49 -5.43 -16.79
C VAL A 12 -3.87 -5.88 -15.46
N HIS A 13 -2.99 -6.89 -15.49
CA HIS A 13 -2.27 -7.35 -14.30
C HIS A 13 -1.27 -6.31 -13.81
N VAL A 14 -0.55 -5.64 -14.71
CA VAL A 14 0.38 -4.54 -14.35
C VAL A 14 -0.40 -3.38 -13.73
N GLY A 15 -1.51 -2.97 -14.36
CA GLY A 15 -2.36 -1.90 -13.82
C GLY A 15 -2.94 -2.23 -12.44
N ARG A 16 -3.45 -3.45 -12.26
CA ARG A 16 -3.95 -3.93 -10.96
C ARG A 16 -2.85 -3.92 -9.90
N HIS A 17 -1.65 -4.39 -10.25
CA HIS A 17 -0.52 -4.40 -9.34
C HIS A 17 -0.12 -2.99 -8.93
N THR A 18 0.06 -2.07 -9.88
CA THR A 18 0.42 -0.68 -9.59
C THR A 18 -0.63 0.01 -8.73
N PHE A 19 -1.92 -0.21 -8.99
CA PHE A 19 -2.99 0.32 -8.16
C PHE A 19 -2.90 -0.22 -6.72
N ALA A 20 -2.78 -1.53 -6.55
CA ALA A 20 -2.74 -2.17 -5.25
C ALA A 20 -1.50 -1.80 -4.44
N THR A 21 -0.32 -1.67 -5.06
CA THR A 21 0.92 -1.38 -4.33
C THR A 21 1.15 0.12 -4.15
N LEU A 22 1.33 0.86 -5.25
CA LEU A 22 1.83 2.23 -5.24
C LEU A 22 0.74 3.25 -4.89
N ILE A 23 -0.49 3.02 -5.35
CA ILE A 23 -1.57 4.01 -5.18
C ILE A 23 -2.28 3.84 -3.84
N THR A 24 -2.46 2.60 -3.37
CA THR A 24 -3.20 2.33 -2.12
C THR A 24 -2.28 1.93 -0.96
N LEU A 25 -1.63 0.76 -1.01
CA LEU A 25 -0.88 0.23 0.13
C LEU A 25 0.28 1.13 0.56
N GLU A 26 1.05 1.70 -0.38
CA GLU A 26 2.11 2.67 -0.06
C GLU A 26 1.58 3.97 0.54
N ARG A 27 0.31 4.30 0.31
CA ARG A 27 -0.35 5.48 0.88
C ARG A 27 -1.07 5.19 2.20
N GLY A 28 -0.81 4.03 2.80
CA GLY A 28 -1.36 3.65 4.10
C GLY A 28 -2.83 3.18 4.05
N VAL A 29 -3.37 2.90 2.87
CA VAL A 29 -4.73 2.34 2.78
C VAL A 29 -4.74 0.93 3.37
N PRO A 30 -5.64 0.61 4.33
CA PRO A 30 -5.71 -0.71 4.93
C PRO A 30 -5.96 -1.82 3.91
N ILE A 31 -5.31 -2.98 4.10
CA ILE A 31 -5.32 -4.08 3.14
C ILE A 31 -6.73 -4.66 2.90
N GLU A 32 -7.60 -4.64 3.91
CA GLU A 32 -9.00 -5.05 3.82
C GLU A 32 -9.78 -4.12 2.88
N THR A 33 -9.45 -2.83 2.92
CA THR A 33 -10.05 -1.82 2.03
C THR A 33 -9.56 -2.02 0.60
N VAL A 34 -8.26 -2.26 0.41
CA VAL A 34 -7.70 -2.59 -0.91
C VAL A 34 -8.33 -3.88 -1.46
N CYS A 35 -8.52 -4.90 -0.62
CA CYS A 35 -9.16 -6.15 -0.98
C CYS A 35 -10.58 -5.94 -1.53
N ARG A 36 -11.37 -5.10 -0.86
CA ARG A 36 -12.73 -4.72 -1.32
C ARG A 36 -12.69 -3.91 -2.61
N MET A 37 -11.78 -2.95 -2.73
CA MET A 37 -11.60 -2.15 -3.96
C MET A 37 -11.25 -3.01 -5.18
N LEU A 38 -10.48 -4.09 -4.97
CA LEU A 38 -10.09 -5.04 -6.01
C LEU A 38 -11.16 -6.12 -6.29
N GLY A 39 -12.23 -6.17 -5.49
CA GLY A 39 -13.28 -7.17 -5.60
C GLY A 39 -12.81 -8.59 -5.25
N HIS A 40 -11.80 -8.72 -4.37
CA HIS A 40 -11.30 -10.03 -3.93
C HIS A 40 -12.13 -10.56 -2.76
N SER A 41 -12.62 -11.80 -2.88
CA SER A 41 -13.36 -12.49 -1.82
C SER A 41 -12.48 -13.02 -0.69
N ASN A 42 -11.17 -13.15 -0.93
CA ASN A 42 -10.19 -13.62 0.03
C ASN A 42 -9.01 -12.64 0.12
N ILE A 43 -8.71 -12.18 1.34
CA ILE A 43 -7.62 -11.25 1.61
C ILE A 43 -6.25 -11.80 1.22
N GLN A 44 -6.06 -13.11 1.29
CA GLN A 44 -4.82 -13.79 0.89
C GLN A 44 -4.46 -13.55 -0.58
N THR A 45 -5.46 -13.28 -1.44
CA THR A 45 -5.20 -12.93 -2.84
C THR A 45 -4.63 -11.51 -2.95
N THR A 46 -5.04 -10.61 -2.06
CA THR A 46 -4.56 -9.23 -1.96
C THR A 46 -3.22 -9.13 -1.24
N GLU A 47 -2.91 -10.04 -0.31
CA GLU A 47 -1.63 -10.10 0.40
C GLU A 47 -0.42 -10.22 -0.52
N ARG A 48 -0.59 -10.74 -1.74
CA ARG A 48 0.46 -10.73 -2.77
C ARG A 48 0.99 -9.32 -3.08
N TYR A 49 0.19 -8.28 -2.87
CA TYR A 49 0.58 -6.89 -3.06
C TYR A 49 1.15 -6.24 -1.79
N ALA A 50 0.98 -6.88 -0.63
CA ALA A 50 1.42 -6.37 0.66
C ALA A 50 2.91 -6.67 0.87
N HIS A 51 3.76 -5.89 0.20
CA HIS A 51 5.18 -5.87 0.51
C HIS A 51 5.43 -4.94 1.69
N VAL A 52 5.83 -5.51 2.83
CA VAL A 52 6.40 -4.73 3.92
C VAL A 52 7.81 -4.30 3.50
N THR A 53 7.94 -3.03 3.10
CA THR A 53 9.27 -2.46 2.88
C THR A 53 9.84 -2.04 4.24
N PRO A 54 11.15 -2.25 4.50
CA PRO A 54 11.77 -1.82 5.75
C PRO A 54 11.51 -0.34 6.05
N LYS A 55 11.56 0.52 5.01
CA LYS A 55 11.25 1.94 5.11
C LYS A 55 9.87 2.19 5.71
N LYS A 56 8.83 1.56 5.15
CA LYS A 56 7.45 1.75 5.62
C LYS A 56 7.26 1.28 7.06
N LEU A 57 7.93 0.19 7.43
CA LEU A 57 7.95 -0.32 8.80
C LEU A 57 8.52 0.71 9.78
N PHE A 58 9.66 1.31 9.43
CA PHE A 58 10.27 2.37 10.25
C PHE A 58 9.38 3.62 10.29
N ASP A 59 8.84 4.07 9.16
CA ASP A 59 7.96 5.25 9.10
C ASP A 59 6.72 5.08 10.00
N GLU A 60 6.08 3.90 9.98
CA GLU A 60 4.93 3.57 10.85
C GLU A 60 5.34 3.49 12.33
N PHE A 61 6.53 2.97 12.63
CA PHE A 61 7.03 2.87 14.00
C PHE A 61 7.39 4.25 14.58
N GLU A 62 8.00 5.13 13.79
CA GLU A 62 8.28 6.52 14.19
C GLU A 62 6.99 7.29 14.48
N GLN A 63 5.95 7.12 13.66
CA GLN A 63 4.64 7.71 13.92
C GLN A 63 4.00 7.18 15.22
N PHE A 64 4.20 5.91 15.53
CA PHE A 64 3.74 5.34 16.80
C PHE A 64 4.50 5.94 17.99
N LEU A 65 5.83 6.05 17.88
CA LEU A 65 6.66 6.63 18.94
C LEU A 65 6.29 8.09 19.22
N SER A 66 6.13 8.92 18.19
CA SER A 66 5.75 10.32 18.37
C SER A 66 4.41 10.49 19.08
N PHE A 67 3.43 9.65 18.74
CA PHE A 67 2.14 9.62 19.43
C PHE A 67 2.29 9.27 20.92
N THR A 68 3.16 8.31 21.26
CA THR A 68 3.38 7.93 22.67
C THR A 68 4.11 9.01 23.48
N GLU A 69 5.04 9.75 22.87
CA GLU A 69 5.69 10.90 23.49
C GLU A 69 4.70 12.03 23.77
N GLU A 70 3.83 12.35 22.81
CA GLU A 70 2.76 13.35 22.98
C GLU A 70 1.81 12.98 24.13
N LEU A 71 1.43 11.70 24.24
CA LEU A 71 0.56 11.23 25.31
C LEU A 71 1.22 11.37 26.70
N THR A 72 2.53 11.15 26.78
CA THR A 72 3.30 11.28 28.03
C THR A 72 3.50 12.73 28.46
N LEU A 73 3.54 13.68 27.50
CA LEU A 73 3.65 15.11 27.79
C LEU A 73 2.32 15.75 28.19
N THR A 74 1.20 15.10 27.89
CA THR A 74 -0.16 15.60 28.16
C THR A 74 -0.74 15.10 29.49
N LEU A 75 -0.23 13.96 30.00
CA LEU A 75 -0.63 13.34 31.28
C LEU A 75 0.30 13.75 32.42
#